data_AF-A0A4Y8I413-F1
#
_entry.id   AF-A0A4Y8I413-F1
#
_cell.length_a   1.000
_cell.length_b   1.000
_cell.length_c   1.000
_cell.angle_alpha   90.00
_cell.angle_beta   90.00
_cell.angle_gamma   90.00
#
_symmetry.space_group_name_H-M   'P 1'
#
loop_
_entity.id
_entity.type
_entity.pdbx_description
1 polymer ?
#
loop_
_entity_poly.entity_id
_entity_poly.type
_entity_poly.pdbx_seq_one_letter_code
_entity_poly.pdbx_strand_id
1 'polypeptide(L)'
;MTELASFDTLDFYTRIMISKAVGFSPNTQNLPFMGDLPWVYEDGEDVFKEMVWERWLSFSLTNDDLLHDYVSERDKVRNHPKALMFDLGSGDRYVRSNERFSAILSESGIEHQFEVYDGNHLNRIHERITKSMLPFFSENLAKSEKESKGFMSSRYSLLYQGTALLLAFLLIRRLIRKGRKPVIPDENY
;
A
#
# COMPACT_ATOMS: atom_id res chain seq x y z
N MET A 1 5.54 -43.03 9.82
CA MET A 1 5.18 -41.62 9.59
C MET A 1 5.93 -40.80 10.59
N THR A 2 6.83 -39.94 10.14
CA THR A 2 7.52 -38.98 11.02
C THR A 2 6.48 -37.96 11.45
N GLU A 3 6.28 -37.81 12.76
CA GLU A 3 5.41 -36.77 13.30
C GLU A 3 6.01 -35.42 12.92
N LEU A 4 5.23 -34.60 12.20
CA LEU A 4 5.66 -33.25 11.84
C LEU A 4 5.83 -32.47 13.16
N ALA A 5 7.05 -31.99 13.41
CA ALA A 5 7.32 -31.10 14.52
C ALA A 5 6.37 -29.88 14.41
N SER A 6 5.72 -29.53 15.53
CA SER A 6 4.91 -28.30 15.58
C SER A 6 5.80 -27.10 15.24
N PHE A 7 5.29 -26.15 14.45
CA PHE A 7 6.04 -24.96 14.04
C PHE A 7 6.66 -24.22 15.24
N ASP A 8 5.96 -24.18 16.37
CA ASP A 8 6.40 -23.51 17.59
C ASP A 8 7.59 -24.20 18.28
N THR A 9 7.84 -25.46 17.95
CA THR A 9 8.96 -26.25 18.48
C THR A 9 10.23 -26.13 17.64
N LEU A 10 10.15 -25.52 16.46
CA LEU A 10 11.30 -25.31 15.58
C LEU A 10 12.23 -24.21 16.12
N ASP A 11 13.52 -24.33 15.82
CA ASP A 11 14.46 -23.27 16.16
C ASP A 11 14.13 -21.96 15.42
N PHE A 12 14.70 -20.86 15.90
CA PHE A 12 14.40 -19.52 15.39
C PHE A 12 14.72 -19.35 13.91
N TYR A 13 15.84 -19.89 13.43
CA TYR A 13 16.27 -19.71 12.05
C TYR A 13 15.45 -20.56 11.09
N THR A 14 15.10 -21.78 11.49
CA THR A 14 14.19 -22.62 10.71
C THR A 14 12.83 -21.93 10.54
N ARG A 15 12.28 -21.34 11.61
CA ARG A 15 11.04 -20.55 11.51
C ARG A 15 11.16 -19.35 10.60
N ILE A 16 12.29 -18.63 10.65
CA ILE A 16 12.58 -17.54 9.70
C ILE A 16 12.55 -18.05 8.26
N MET A 17 13.23 -19.16 7.97
CA MET A 17 13.32 -19.68 6.59
C MET A 17 11.96 -20.11 6.04
N ILE A 18 11.14 -20.79 6.84
CA ILE A 18 9.76 -21.12 6.48
C ILE A 18 8.94 -19.84 6.26
N SER A 19 9.06 -18.86 7.16
CA SER A 19 8.33 -17.59 7.03
C SER A 19 8.73 -16.82 5.76
N LYS A 20 10.03 -16.83 5.41
CA LYS A 20 10.53 -16.25 4.15
C LYS A 20 9.97 -16.98 2.93
N ALA A 21 9.88 -18.30 2.96
CA ALA A 21 9.28 -19.08 1.87
C ALA A 21 7.82 -18.68 1.65
N VAL A 22 7.02 -18.60 2.72
CA VAL A 22 5.62 -18.16 2.63
C VAL A 22 5.51 -16.72 2.13
N GLY A 23 6.39 -15.83 2.57
CA GLY A 23 6.37 -14.42 2.18
C GLY A 23 6.80 -14.16 0.74
N PHE A 24 7.87 -14.81 0.29
CA PHE A 24 8.52 -14.48 -0.99
C PHE A 24 8.13 -15.44 -2.11
N SER A 25 7.80 -16.70 -1.79
CA SER A 25 7.43 -17.74 -2.76
C SER A 25 6.24 -18.57 -2.25
N PRO A 26 5.08 -17.94 -1.97
CA PRO A 26 3.90 -18.66 -1.50
C PRO A 26 3.48 -19.74 -2.49
N ASN A 27 3.24 -20.94 -1.98
CA ASN A 27 2.80 -22.11 -2.72
C ASN A 27 1.91 -22.99 -1.84
N THR A 28 0.59 -22.87 -2.00
CA THR A 28 -0.41 -23.60 -1.19
C THR A 28 -0.40 -25.11 -1.41
N GLN A 29 0.21 -25.59 -2.50
CA GLN A 29 0.35 -27.02 -2.79
C GLN A 29 1.55 -27.64 -2.07
N ASN A 30 2.50 -26.82 -1.61
CA ASN A 30 3.68 -27.27 -0.89
C ASN A 30 3.41 -27.37 0.62
N LEU A 31 2.58 -28.33 1.00
CA LEU A 31 2.29 -28.62 2.41
C LEU A 31 3.50 -29.32 3.08
N PRO A 32 3.79 -29.03 4.36
CA PRO A 32 2.99 -28.23 5.31
C PRO A 32 3.35 -26.73 5.35
N PHE A 33 4.40 -26.31 4.64
CA PHE A 33 4.97 -24.96 4.80
C PHE A 33 4.27 -23.88 3.97
N MET A 34 3.51 -24.27 2.95
CA MET A 34 2.77 -23.38 2.06
C MET A 34 3.64 -22.35 1.32
N GLY A 35 4.93 -22.65 1.13
CA GLY A 35 5.90 -21.81 0.43
C GLY A 35 7.09 -22.62 -0.06
N ASP A 36 7.71 -22.18 -1.16
CA ASP A 36 8.83 -22.89 -1.78
C ASP A 36 10.17 -22.41 -1.23
N LEU A 37 11.06 -23.35 -0.90
CA LEU A 37 12.44 -23.05 -0.51
C LEU A 37 13.38 -23.10 -1.74
N PRO A 38 14.42 -22.23 -1.79
CA PRO A 38 15.42 -22.26 -2.86
C PRO A 38 16.29 -23.53 -2.84
N TRP A 39 16.47 -24.15 -1.68
CA TRP A 39 17.15 -25.44 -1.53
C TRP A 39 16.19 -26.44 -0.94
N VAL A 40 16.16 -27.63 -1.54
CA VAL A 40 15.38 -28.77 -1.06
C VAL A 40 16.22 -30.03 -1.17
N TYR A 41 15.89 -31.03 -0.36
CA TYR A 41 16.51 -32.35 -0.45
C TYR A 41 15.57 -33.29 -1.20
N GLU A 42 15.93 -33.65 -2.43
CA GLU A 42 15.14 -34.50 -3.33
C GLU A 42 16.06 -35.62 -3.86
N ASP A 43 15.57 -36.86 -3.87
CA ASP A 43 16.29 -38.04 -4.38
C ASP A 43 17.71 -38.29 -3.80
N GLY A 44 17.95 -37.83 -2.57
CA GLY A 44 19.22 -38.04 -1.87
C GLY A 44 20.25 -36.94 -2.09
N GLU A 45 19.89 -35.86 -2.81
CA GLU A 45 20.78 -34.76 -3.15
C GLU A 45 20.16 -33.39 -2.81
N ASP A 46 21.02 -32.40 -2.55
CA ASP A 46 20.59 -31.01 -2.41
C ASP A 46 20.30 -30.42 -3.79
N VAL A 47 19.03 -30.10 -4.03
CA VAL A 47 18.56 -29.50 -5.29
C VAL A 47 18.35 -28.01 -5.09
N PHE A 48 19.01 -27.21 -5.93
CA PHE A 48 18.84 -25.77 -5.98
C PHE A 48 17.76 -25.38 -7.01
N LYS A 49 16.75 -24.64 -6.55
CA LYS A 49 15.62 -24.14 -7.34
C LYS A 49 15.87 -22.67 -7.70
N GLU A 50 16.60 -22.46 -8.80
CA GLU A 50 17.01 -21.13 -9.28
C GLU A 50 15.83 -20.15 -9.41
N MET A 51 14.71 -20.56 -10.01
CA MET A 51 13.53 -19.70 -10.14
C MET A 51 12.93 -19.24 -8.80
N VAL A 52 13.03 -20.08 -7.76
CA VAL A 52 12.58 -19.71 -6.40
C VAL A 52 13.56 -18.70 -5.79
N TRP A 53 14.86 -18.92 -6.00
CA TRP A 53 15.90 -17.98 -5.57
C TRP A 53 15.75 -16.61 -6.21
N GLU A 54 15.59 -16.55 -7.54
CA GLU A 54 15.36 -15.29 -8.28
C GLU A 54 14.12 -14.56 -7.78
N ARG A 55 13.06 -15.31 -7.45
CA ARG A 55 11.86 -14.74 -6.83
C ARG A 55 12.14 -14.19 -5.43
N TRP A 56 13.01 -14.81 -4.64
CA TRP A 56 13.42 -14.24 -3.34
C TRP A 56 14.27 -12.99 -3.52
N LEU A 57 15.16 -12.97 -4.51
CA LEU A 57 15.99 -11.82 -4.82
C LEU A 57 15.17 -10.61 -5.29
N SER A 58 14.05 -10.81 -5.98
CA SER A 58 13.19 -9.70 -6.41
C SER A 58 12.51 -8.95 -5.25
N PHE A 59 12.47 -9.54 -4.05
CA PHE A 59 12.04 -8.86 -2.81
C PHE A 59 13.21 -8.30 -2.01
N SER A 60 14.45 -8.45 -2.48
CA SER A 60 15.62 -8.02 -1.73
C SER A 60 15.77 -6.51 -1.74
N LEU A 61 15.55 -5.89 -0.59
CA LEU A 61 15.78 -4.46 -0.35
C LEU A 61 17.28 -4.09 -0.31
N THR A 62 18.19 -5.06 -0.48
CA THR A 62 19.64 -4.82 -0.50
C THR A 62 20.22 -4.71 -1.91
N ASN A 63 19.40 -4.88 -2.94
CA ASN A 63 19.80 -4.62 -4.31
C ASN A 63 19.25 -3.24 -4.70
N ASP A 64 20.13 -2.24 -4.74
CA ASP A 64 19.78 -0.84 -5.01
C ASP A 64 19.02 -0.69 -6.34
N ASP A 65 19.40 -1.44 -7.38
CA ASP A 65 18.77 -1.36 -8.71
C ASP A 65 17.35 -1.91 -8.67
N LEU A 66 17.14 -3.07 -8.04
CA LEU A 66 15.80 -3.66 -7.86
C LEU A 66 14.91 -2.80 -6.97
N LEU A 67 15.49 -2.16 -5.96
CA LEU A 67 14.78 -1.27 -5.07
C LEU A 67 14.38 0.03 -5.79
N HIS A 68 15.27 0.58 -6.62
CA HIS A 68 14.98 1.72 -7.47
C HIS A 68 13.91 1.37 -8.51
N ASP A 69 13.97 0.20 -9.15
CA ASP A 69 12.96 -0.25 -10.10
C ASP A 69 11.60 -0.47 -9.44
N TYR A 70 11.55 -1.15 -8.29
CA TYR A 70 10.33 -1.35 -7.52
C TYR A 70 9.68 -0.02 -7.06
N VAL A 71 10.50 0.92 -6.61
CA VAL A 71 10.03 2.25 -6.19
C VAL A 71 9.64 3.12 -7.40
N SER A 72 10.34 2.97 -8.53
CA SER A 72 10.08 3.69 -9.78
C SER A 72 8.91 3.12 -10.59
N GLU A 73 8.43 1.91 -10.29
CA GLU A 73 7.08 1.42 -10.62
C GLU A 73 5.99 2.15 -9.78
N ARG A 74 6.07 3.48 -9.81
CA ARG A 74 5.44 4.48 -8.93
C ARG A 74 3.94 4.33 -8.72
N ASP A 75 3.21 3.74 -9.66
CA ASP A 75 1.76 3.61 -9.57
C ASP A 75 1.32 2.61 -8.50
N LYS A 76 2.08 1.54 -8.24
CA LYS A 76 1.71 0.55 -7.22
C LYS A 76 1.98 1.09 -5.82
N VAL A 77 3.11 1.79 -5.64
CA VAL A 77 3.51 2.38 -4.36
C VAL A 77 2.75 3.67 -4.06
N ARG A 78 2.32 4.48 -5.04
CA ARG A 78 1.44 5.64 -4.77
C ARG A 78 0.02 5.25 -4.41
N ASN A 79 -0.48 4.13 -4.93
CA ASN A 79 -1.88 3.75 -4.74
C ASN A 79 -2.18 3.07 -3.39
N HIS A 80 -1.17 2.68 -2.59
CA HIS A 80 -1.41 1.73 -1.48
C HIS A 80 -0.95 2.10 -0.06
N PRO A 81 0.06 2.97 0.19
CA PRO A 81 0.23 3.60 1.49
C PRO A 81 -0.15 5.09 1.40
N LYS A 82 -1.15 5.52 2.19
CA LYS A 82 -1.40 6.95 2.41
C LYS A 82 -0.29 7.62 3.22
N ALA A 83 0.48 6.82 3.98
CA ALA A 83 1.63 7.23 4.75
C ALA A 83 2.54 6.01 5.02
N LEU A 84 3.85 6.21 5.07
CA LEU A 84 4.86 5.18 5.35
C LEU A 84 5.75 5.61 6.52
N MET A 85 5.99 4.70 7.47
CA MET A 85 6.92 4.88 8.58
C MET A 85 7.67 3.58 8.84
N PHE A 86 8.97 3.70 9.15
CA PHE A 86 9.78 2.61 9.66
C PHE A 86 10.91 3.15 10.54
N ASP A 87 11.42 2.32 11.43
CA ASP A 87 12.40 2.71 12.44
C ASP A 87 13.27 1.51 12.87
N LEU A 88 14.52 1.78 13.27
CA LEU A 88 15.43 0.76 13.77
C LEU A 88 16.49 1.28 14.75
N GLY A 89 17.08 0.35 15.51
CA GLY A 89 18.08 0.69 16.52
C GLY A 89 19.44 0.99 15.89
N SER A 90 20.18 1.95 16.45
CA SER A 90 21.52 2.32 16.00
C SER A 90 22.55 1.19 16.06
N GLY A 91 22.37 0.21 16.97
CA GLY A 91 23.17 -1.01 17.09
C GLY A 91 22.65 -2.18 16.25
N ASP A 92 21.65 -1.98 15.40
CA ASP A 92 21.15 -3.00 14.48
C ASP A 92 22.09 -3.16 13.28
N ARG A 93 22.37 -4.42 12.91
CA ARG A 93 23.19 -4.75 11.74
C ARG A 93 22.61 -4.25 10.41
N TYR A 94 21.32 -3.91 10.39
CA TYR A 94 20.60 -3.45 9.21
C TYR A 94 20.46 -1.92 9.10
N VAL A 95 21.11 -1.15 9.98
CA VAL A 95 21.01 0.32 10.00
C VAL A 95 21.33 0.94 8.64
N ARG A 96 22.46 0.56 8.04
CA ARG A 96 22.91 1.11 6.75
C ARG A 96 21.95 0.79 5.60
N SER A 97 21.39 -0.41 5.58
CA SER A 97 20.43 -0.80 4.54
C SER A 97 19.12 -0.02 4.67
N ASN A 98 18.66 0.28 5.88
CA ASN A 98 17.46 1.09 6.09
C ASN A 98 17.70 2.58 5.79
N GLU A 99 18.89 3.11 6.12
CA GLU A 99 19.29 4.46 5.69
C GLU A 99 19.31 4.57 4.17
N ARG A 100 19.86 3.57 3.47
CA ARG A 100 19.85 3.52 2.01
C ARG A 100 18.43 3.45 1.44
N PHE A 101 17.56 2.63 2.03
CA PHE A 101 16.16 2.56 1.64
C PHE A 101 15.44 3.90 1.81
N SER A 102 15.64 4.58 2.94
CA SER A 102 15.11 5.93 3.17
C SER A 102 15.58 6.92 2.11
N ALA A 103 16.88 6.90 1.76
CA ALA A 103 17.41 7.75 0.69
C ALA A 103 16.73 7.48 -0.66
N ILE A 104 16.56 6.21 -1.05
CA ILE A 104 15.91 5.84 -2.32
C ILE A 104 14.44 6.29 -2.36
N LEU A 105 13.72 6.17 -1.24
CA LEU A 105 12.35 6.69 -1.12
C LEU A 105 12.31 8.21 -1.30
N SER A 106 13.24 8.95 -0.69
CA SER A 106 13.37 10.40 -0.85
C SER A 106 13.69 10.80 -2.29
N GLU A 107 14.67 10.15 -2.92
CA GLU A 107 15.06 10.37 -4.33
C GLU A 107 13.88 10.15 -5.28
N SER A 108 12.99 9.21 -4.93
CA SER A 108 11.80 8.87 -5.70
C SER A 108 10.57 9.74 -5.40
N GLY A 109 10.70 10.70 -4.49
CA GLY A 109 9.63 11.61 -4.08
C GLY A 109 8.51 10.94 -3.28
N ILE A 110 8.83 9.86 -2.55
CA ILE A 110 7.90 9.19 -1.64
C ILE A 110 8.08 9.74 -0.24
N GLU A 111 7.03 10.37 0.27
CA GLU A 111 6.97 10.85 1.65
C GLU A 111 6.95 9.67 2.62
N HIS A 112 7.88 9.69 3.58
CA HIS A 112 8.00 8.66 4.61
C HIS A 112 8.63 9.25 5.87
N GLN A 113 8.43 8.58 7.00
CA GLN A 113 9.15 8.88 8.25
C GLN A 113 10.13 7.75 8.55
N PHE A 114 11.39 8.11 8.76
CA PHE A 114 12.44 7.18 9.12
C PHE A 114 13.17 7.66 10.39
N GLU A 115 13.27 6.80 11.39
CA GLU A 115 13.93 7.10 12.66
C GLU A 115 14.99 6.03 13.01
N VAL A 116 16.18 6.49 13.39
CA VAL A 116 17.20 5.67 14.04
C VAL A 116 17.24 6.05 15.51
N TYR A 117 16.90 5.11 16.40
CA TYR A 117 16.88 5.35 17.84
C TYR A 117 18.04 4.63 18.56
N ASP A 118 18.36 5.07 19.77
CA ASP A 118 19.37 4.40 20.60
C ASP A 118 18.89 3.00 21.04
N GLY A 119 19.40 1.95 20.39
CA GLY A 119 18.99 0.59 20.68
C GLY A 119 19.59 -0.47 19.76
N ASN A 120 18.94 -1.64 19.71
CA ASN A 120 19.35 -2.79 18.90
C ASN A 120 18.13 -3.44 18.23
N HIS A 121 18.35 -4.56 17.54
CA HIS A 121 17.34 -5.26 16.75
C HIS A 121 16.04 -5.62 17.52
N LEU A 122 16.10 -5.79 18.84
CA LEU A 122 14.99 -6.37 19.63
C LEU A 122 14.59 -5.55 20.86
N ASN A 123 15.22 -4.42 21.14
CA ASN A 123 14.94 -3.63 22.34
C ASN A 123 13.97 -2.47 22.09
N ARG A 124 13.40 -1.94 23.18
CA ARG A 124 12.50 -0.76 23.20
C ARG A 124 11.23 -0.88 22.33
N ILE A 125 10.85 -2.08 21.91
CA ILE A 125 9.67 -2.31 21.06
C ILE A 125 8.39 -1.68 21.63
N HIS A 126 8.11 -1.88 22.92
CA HIS A 126 6.93 -1.28 23.57
C HIS A 126 6.95 0.26 23.56
N GLU A 127 8.12 0.85 23.78
CA GLU A 127 8.31 2.29 23.74
C GLU A 127 8.04 2.83 22.33
N ARG A 128 8.59 2.19 21.29
CA ARG A 128 8.41 2.61 19.89
C ARG A 128 6.98 2.48 19.40
N ILE A 129 6.30 1.39 19.77
CA ILE A 129 4.88 1.20 19.47
C ILE A 129 4.09 2.38 20.04
N THR A 130 4.33 2.72 21.30
CA THR A 130 3.55 3.73 22.01
C THR A 130 3.89 5.15 21.60
N LYS A 131 5.17 5.47 21.38
CA LYS A 131 5.65 6.83 21.16
C LYS A 131 5.82 7.23 19.70
N SER A 132 6.02 6.27 18.81
CA SER A 132 6.29 6.55 17.39
C SER A 132 5.18 5.99 16.50
N MET A 133 4.92 4.68 16.57
CA MET A 133 3.99 4.01 15.65
C MET A 133 2.53 4.42 15.86
N LEU A 134 1.98 4.30 17.08
CA LEU A 134 0.58 4.64 17.35
C LEU A 134 0.24 6.11 17.05
N PRO A 135 1.09 7.09 17.43
CA PRO A 135 0.88 8.48 17.04
C PRO A 135 0.89 8.69 15.52
N PHE A 136 1.87 8.10 14.81
CA PHE A 136 1.95 8.19 13.36
C PHE A 136 0.66 7.71 12.67
N PHE A 137 0.15 6.54 13.07
CA PHE A 137 -1.11 6.02 12.52
C PHE A 137 -2.29 6.94 12.86
N SER A 138 -2.37 7.40 14.11
CA SER A 138 -3.48 8.26 14.57
C SER A 138 -3.56 9.55 13.76
N GLU A 139 -2.42 10.20 13.51
CA GLU A 139 -2.35 11.43 12.73
C GLU A 139 -2.71 11.22 11.26
N ASN A 140 -2.15 10.19 10.63
CA ASN A 140 -2.34 9.97 9.20
C ASN A 140 -3.75 9.43 8.87
N LEU A 141 -4.34 8.61 9.75
CA LEU A 141 -5.73 8.18 9.61
C LEU A 141 -6.68 9.38 9.73
N ALA A 142 -6.49 10.25 10.73
CA ALA A 142 -7.32 11.43 10.94
C ALA A 142 -7.23 12.44 9.78
N LYS A 143 -6.02 12.65 9.20
CA LYS A 143 -5.85 13.46 7.98
C LYS A 143 -6.65 12.87 6.82
N SER A 144 -6.53 11.57 6.60
CA SER A 144 -7.20 10.87 5.51
C SER A 144 -8.75 10.94 5.60
N GLU A 145 -9.29 10.94 6.82
CA GLU A 145 -10.72 11.08 7.06
C GLU A 145 -11.21 12.49 6.70
N LYS A 146 -10.46 13.52 7.08
CA LYS A 146 -10.77 14.93 6.76
C LYS A 146 -10.76 15.18 5.25
N GLU A 147 -9.74 14.66 4.55
CA GLU A 147 -9.65 14.77 3.09
C GLU A 147 -10.81 14.07 2.38
N SER A 148 -11.17 12.86 2.82
CA SER A 148 -12.31 12.12 2.27
C SER A 148 -13.63 12.88 2.45
N LYS A 149 -13.89 13.43 3.65
CA LYS A 149 -15.09 14.23 3.94
C LYS A 149 -15.13 15.52 3.12
N GLY A 150 -14.00 16.22 3.00
CA GLY A 150 -13.88 17.43 2.18
C GLY A 150 -14.14 17.18 0.71
N PHE A 151 -13.59 16.09 0.16
CA PHE A 151 -13.81 15.67 -1.21
C PHE A 151 -15.28 15.33 -1.49
N MET A 152 -15.93 14.58 -0.58
CA MET A 152 -17.36 14.27 -0.68
C MET A 152 -18.20 15.56 -0.68
N SER A 153 -17.98 16.46 0.29
CA SER A 153 -18.72 17.72 0.41
C SER A 153 -18.63 18.59 -0.84
N SER A 154 -17.44 18.70 -1.45
CA SER A 154 -17.22 19.48 -2.68
C SER A 154 -18.02 18.92 -3.87
N ARG A 155 -18.05 17.59 -4.02
CA ARG A 155 -18.81 16.93 -5.09
C ARG A 155 -20.32 17.08 -4.92
N TYR A 156 -20.84 16.95 -3.70
CA TYR A 156 -22.26 17.19 -3.45
C TYR A 156 -22.65 18.63 -3.79
N SER A 157 -21.83 19.63 -3.46
CA SER A 157 -22.08 21.03 -3.83
C SER A 157 -22.13 21.24 -5.35
N LEU A 158 -21.20 20.65 -6.10
CA LEU A 158 -21.18 20.74 -7.57
C LEU A 158 -22.39 20.07 -8.23
N LEU A 159 -22.80 18.90 -7.72
CA LEU A 159 -24.02 18.21 -8.15
C LEU A 159 -25.28 19.04 -7.86
N TYR A 160 -25.36 19.66 -6.67
CA TYR A 160 -26.46 20.57 -6.31
C TYR A 160 -26.51 21.81 -7.20
N GLN A 161 -25.37 22.45 -7.48
CA GLN A 161 -25.33 23.62 -8.38
C GLN A 161 -25.72 23.25 -9.82
N GLY A 162 -25.23 22.11 -10.34
CA GLY A 162 -25.58 21.64 -11.68
C GLY A 162 -27.07 21.29 -11.83
N THR A 163 -27.67 20.65 -10.83
CA THR A 163 -29.10 20.32 -10.83
C THR A 163 -29.98 21.56 -10.68
N ALA A 164 -29.60 22.54 -9.87
CA ALA A 164 -30.31 23.81 -9.74
C ALA A 164 -30.32 24.61 -11.05
N LEU A 165 -29.19 24.66 -11.77
CA LEU A 165 -29.09 25.30 -13.09
C LEU A 165 -29.96 24.60 -14.14
N LEU A 166 -29.99 23.26 -14.14
CA LEU A 166 -30.84 22.48 -15.05
C LEU A 166 -32.33 22.77 -14.81
N LEU A 167 -32.77 22.81 -13.55
CA LEU A 167 -34.15 23.14 -13.18
C LEU A 167 -34.52 24.57 -13.56
N ALA A 168 -33.63 25.54 -13.33
CA ALA A 168 -33.83 26.92 -13.76
C ALA A 168 -33.97 27.02 -15.29
N PHE A 169 -33.12 26.31 -16.04
CA PHE A 169 -33.20 26.26 -17.50
C PHE A 169 -34.53 25.65 -17.99
N LEU A 170 -34.98 24.56 -17.37
CA LEU A 170 -36.26 23.93 -17.69
C LEU A 170 -37.46 24.83 -17.36
N LEU A 171 -37.39 25.58 -16.25
CA LEU A 171 -38.42 26.55 -15.87
C LEU A 171 -38.50 27.70 -16.87
N ILE A 172 -37.35 28.28 -17.26
CA ILE A 172 -37.26 29.32 -18.30
C ILE A 172 -37.83 28.79 -19.62
N ARG A 173 -37.45 27.57 -20.03
CA ARG A 173 -37.99 26.93 -21.24
C ARG A 173 -39.51 26.77 -21.18
N ARG A 174 -40.05 26.39 -20.02
CA ARG A 174 -41.50 26.22 -19.79
C ARG A 174 -42.24 27.56 -19.85
N LEU A 175 -41.66 28.63 -19.31
CA LEU A 175 -42.22 29.98 -19.37
C LEU A 175 -42.23 30.53 -20.81
N ILE A 176 -41.14 30.34 -21.57
CA ILE A 176 -41.07 30.71 -22.99
C ILE A 176 -42.14 29.96 -23.80
N ARG A 177 -42.36 28.67 -23.50
CA ARG A 177 -43.38 27.84 -24.19
C ARG A 177 -44.83 28.26 -23.88
N LYS A 178 -45.09 28.84 -22.70
CA LYS A 178 -46.40 29.39 -22.33
C LYS A 178 -46.68 30.77 -22.94
N GLY A 179 -45.66 31.46 -23.46
CA GLY A 179 -45.75 32.85 -23.93
C GLY A 179 -46.13 33.08 -25.39
N ARG A 180 -46.48 32.05 -26.21
CA ARG A 180 -46.89 32.28 -27.61
C ARG A 180 -47.96 31.30 -28.11
N LYS A 181 -49.14 31.83 -28.41
CA LYS A 181 -49.61 32.04 -29.81
C LYS A 181 -50.46 33.32 -29.88
N PRO A 182 -50.14 34.33 -30.71
CA PRO A 182 -51.13 35.29 -31.14
C PRO A 182 -52.10 34.60 -32.10
N VAL A 183 -53.40 34.72 -31.82
CA VAL A 183 -54.46 34.42 -32.77
C VAL A 183 -54.52 35.60 -33.73
N ILE A 184 -54.23 35.36 -35.01
CA ILE A 184 -54.56 36.32 -36.08
C ILE A 184 -55.90 35.84 -36.64
N PRO A 185 -56.98 36.62 -36.56
CA PRO A 185 -58.23 36.27 -37.21
C PRO A 185 -58.10 36.50 -38.71
N ASP A 186 -58.65 35.56 -39.46
CA ASP A 186 -58.67 35.50 -40.92
C ASP A 186 -59.76 36.45 -41.44
N GLU A 187 -59.39 37.50 -42.19
CA GLU A 187 -60.33 38.30 -43.00
C GLU A 187 -59.67 38.80 -44.29
N ASN A 188 -60.16 38.27 -45.42
CA ASN A 188 -60.34 38.89 -46.75
C ASN A 188 -59.22 39.79 -47.32
N TYR A 189 -58.45 39.27 -48.28
CA TYR A 189 -58.37 39.67 -49.71
C TYR A 189 -57.24 38.88 -50.40
#